data_AF-A0AAD7JG71-F1
#
_entry.id   AF-A0AAD7JG71-F1
#
_cell.length_a   1.000
_cell.length_b   1.000
_cell.length_c   1.000
_cell.angle_alpha   90.00
_cell.angle_beta   90.00
_cell.angle_gamma   90.00
#
_symmetry.space_group_name_H-M   'P 1'
#
loop_
_entity.id
_entity.type
_entity.pdbx_description
1 polymer ?
#
loop_
_entity_poly.entity_id
_entity_poly.type
_entity_poly.pdbx_seq_one_letter_code
_entity_poly.pdbx_strand_id
1 'polypeptide(L)'
;HILFDPKIDRSTEPCGICLSPAPACEFHVTTTGKVKVISARIKCPNSAMHFRYSTAAKSAESAPSSNVPIHYTFCPTASLAPWRYNFLHRLRSLHPTAPEDKYAPIWKLDSEEMKRLKKVFGKISLEGCQSRKNATRSARLSCFLKHTTRG
;
A
#
# COMPACT_ATOMS: atom_id res chain seq x y z
N HIS A 1 -10.03 3.00 -0.88
CA HIS A 1 -8.82 2.51 -0.18
C HIS A 1 -8.62 1.06 -0.57
N ILE A 2 -7.38 0.63 -0.87
CA ILE A 2 -7.07 -0.69 -1.45
C ILE A 2 -7.69 -1.89 -0.73
N LEU A 3 -7.88 -1.81 0.59
CA LEU A 3 -8.50 -2.89 1.37
C LEU A 3 -10.02 -3.01 1.24
N PHE A 4 -10.70 -1.95 0.79
CA PHE A 4 -12.17 -1.87 0.82
C PHE A 4 -12.79 -1.53 -0.53
N ASP A 5 -11.98 -1.18 -1.52
CA ASP A 5 -12.47 -0.87 -2.86
C ASP A 5 -12.60 -2.18 -3.66
N PRO A 6 -13.83 -2.63 -3.97
CA PRO A 6 -14.05 -3.89 -4.67
C PRO A 6 -13.55 -3.87 -6.12
N LYS A 7 -13.23 -2.68 -6.67
CA LYS A 7 -12.71 -2.53 -8.02
C LYS A 7 -11.21 -2.79 -8.12
N ILE A 8 -10.53 -2.90 -6.99
CA ILE A 8 -9.09 -3.15 -6.97
C ILE A 8 -8.85 -4.64 -6.86
N ASP A 9 -8.36 -5.22 -7.95
CA ASP A 9 -7.86 -6.58 -7.94
C ASP A 9 -6.51 -6.64 -7.21
N ARG A 10 -6.48 -7.29 -6.04
CA ARG A 10 -5.26 -7.47 -5.27
C ARG A 10 -4.37 -8.58 -5.84
N SER A 11 -4.89 -9.41 -6.74
CA SER A 11 -4.12 -10.47 -7.37
C SER A 11 -3.04 -9.93 -8.30
N THR A 12 -3.26 -8.73 -8.84
CA THR A 12 -2.28 -8.02 -9.66
C THR A 12 -1.20 -7.32 -8.82
N GLU A 13 -1.18 -7.53 -7.50
CA GLU A 13 -0.27 -6.89 -6.54
C GLU A 13 -0.09 -5.37 -6.78
N PRO A 14 -1.19 -4.59 -6.80
CA PRO A 14 -1.14 -3.20 -7.24
C PRO A 14 -0.28 -2.33 -6.31
N CYS A 15 0.38 -1.33 -6.91
CA CYS A 15 1.20 -0.36 -6.21
C CYS A 15 0.41 0.37 -5.11
N GLY A 16 0.94 0.40 -3.88
CA GLY A 16 0.30 1.10 -2.76
C GLY A 16 0.19 2.62 -2.90
N ILE A 17 0.79 3.22 -3.94
CA ILE A 17 0.76 4.67 -4.20
C ILE A 17 -0.13 4.99 -5.41
N CYS A 18 0.11 4.37 -6.56
CA CYS A 18 -0.58 4.69 -7.81
C CYS A 18 -1.56 3.60 -8.29
N LEU A 19 -1.66 2.47 -7.58
CA LEU A 19 -2.51 1.32 -7.89
C LEU A 19 -2.24 0.65 -9.24
N SER A 20 -1.14 0.99 -9.93
CA SER A 20 -0.72 0.25 -11.13
C SER A 20 -0.37 -1.20 -10.77
N PRO A 21 -0.75 -2.18 -11.59
CA PRO A 21 -0.46 -3.60 -11.33
C PRO A 21 1.05 -3.88 -11.36
N ALA A 22 1.51 -4.86 -10.59
CA ALA A 22 2.87 -5.36 -10.72
C ALA A 22 3.09 -6.02 -12.10
N PRO A 23 4.28 -5.91 -12.71
CA PRO A 23 5.50 -5.27 -12.21
C PRO A 23 5.64 -3.79 -12.61
N ALA A 24 4.56 -3.07 -12.95
CA ALA A 24 4.67 -1.69 -13.46
C ALA A 24 5.31 -0.70 -12.46
N CYS A 25 5.28 -1.00 -11.16
CA CYS A 25 6.00 -0.27 -10.12
C CYS A 25 6.84 -1.23 -9.28
N GLU A 26 8.15 -1.07 -9.36
CA GLU A 26 9.12 -1.93 -8.66
C GLU A 26 9.73 -1.19 -7.47
N PHE A 27 9.54 -1.77 -6.28
CA PHE A 27 10.08 -1.25 -5.03
C PHE A 27 11.11 -2.23 -4.49
N HIS A 28 12.25 -1.67 -4.08
CA HIS A 28 13.30 -2.40 -3.39
C HIS A 28 13.52 -1.78 -2.02
N VAL A 29 13.56 -2.63 -1.00
CA VAL A 29 13.93 -2.21 0.35
C VAL A 29 15.42 -2.47 0.51
N THR A 30 16.21 -1.40 0.56
CA THR A 30 17.65 -1.46 0.83
C THR A 30 17.91 -1.05 2.27
N THR A 31 18.96 -1.59 2.88
CA THR A 31 19.38 -1.16 4.22
C THR A 31 20.70 -0.41 4.08
N THR A 32 20.72 0.85 4.50
CA THR A 32 21.92 1.69 4.52
C THR A 32 22.26 1.98 5.97
N GLY A 33 23.28 1.30 6.51
CA GLY A 33 23.61 1.35 7.94
C GLY A 33 22.47 0.78 8.80
N LYS A 34 21.97 1.57 9.78
CA LYS A 34 20.83 1.18 10.64
C LYS A 34 19.46 1.52 10.04
N VAL A 35 19.42 2.15 8.87
CA VAL A 35 18.17 2.70 8.28
C VAL A 35 17.72 1.85 7.10
N LYS A 36 16.46 1.41 7.14
CA LYS A 36 15.79 0.81 5.97
C LYS A 36 15.28 1.93 5.05
N VAL A 37 15.78 1.95 3.83
CA VAL A 37 15.42 2.90 2.78
C VAL A 37 14.61 2.14 1.73
N ILE A 38 13.52 2.74 1.27
CA ILE A 38 12.78 2.23 0.11
C ILE A 38 13.26 3.01 -1.10
N SER A 39 13.74 2.29 -2.11
CA SER A 39 14.00 2.84 -3.43
C SER A 39 12.95 2.29 -4.40
N ALA A 40 12.22 3.18 -5.06
CA ALA A 40 11.40 2.82 -6.21
C ALA A 40 12.31 2.92 -7.43
N ARG A 41 12.54 1.81 -8.14
CA ARG A 41 13.48 1.83 -9.26
C ARG A 41 12.83 2.30 -10.56
N ILE A 42 11.53 2.04 -10.77
CA ILE A 42 10.97 2.14 -12.12
C ILE A 42 9.48 2.55 -12.07
N LYS A 43 9.13 3.64 -12.79
CA LYS A 43 7.81 3.98 -13.38
C LYS A 43 6.60 4.30 -12.50
N CYS A 44 6.69 4.37 -11.17
CA CYS A 44 5.58 4.95 -10.42
C CYS A 44 5.45 6.44 -10.78
N PRO A 45 4.31 6.94 -11.31
CA PRO A 45 4.15 8.37 -11.61
C PRO A 45 4.27 9.25 -10.35
N ASN A 46 4.15 8.63 -9.17
CA ASN A 46 4.33 9.25 -7.87
C ASN A 46 5.62 8.78 -7.17
N SER A 47 6.65 8.35 -7.92
CA SER A 47 7.93 7.86 -7.38
C SER A 47 8.74 8.91 -6.63
N ALA A 48 8.48 10.20 -6.87
CA ALA A 48 9.06 11.32 -6.14
C ALA A 48 8.55 11.42 -4.69
N MET A 49 7.55 10.63 -4.28
CA MET A 49 7.17 10.50 -2.88
C MET A 49 8.24 9.73 -2.10
N HIS A 50 9.09 10.48 -1.41
CA HIS A 50 9.97 9.93 -0.39
C HIS A 50 9.23 9.88 0.94
N PHE A 51 9.14 8.69 1.55
CA PHE A 51 8.65 8.54 2.91
C PHE A 51 9.62 7.71 3.74
N ARG A 52 9.74 8.07 5.03
CA ARG A 52 10.56 7.33 5.97
C ARG A 52 9.86 6.01 6.30
N TYR A 53 10.50 4.89 5.98
CA TYR A 53 9.95 3.54 6.22
C TYR A 53 9.43 3.39 7.66
N SER A 54 10.24 3.78 8.65
CA SER A 54 9.91 3.62 10.07
C SER A 54 8.66 4.37 10.51
N THR A 55 8.36 5.50 9.85
CA THR A 55 7.14 6.28 10.10
C THR A 55 5.97 5.66 9.35
N ALA A 56 6.11 5.37 8.06
CA ALA A 56 5.03 4.82 7.23
C ALA A 56 4.64 3.38 7.60
N ALA A 57 5.54 2.61 8.23
CA ALA A 57 5.25 1.28 8.72
C ALA A 57 4.41 1.27 10.02
N LYS A 58 4.10 2.44 10.58
CA LYS A 58 3.30 2.58 11.80
C LYS A 58 1.95 3.22 11.45
N SER A 59 0.87 2.57 11.84
CA SER A 59 -0.46 3.19 11.79
C SER A 59 -0.58 4.23 12.90
N ALA A 60 -0.98 5.46 12.55
CA ALA A 60 -1.22 6.56 13.47
C ALA A 60 -2.62 7.15 13.24
N GLU A 61 -3.07 8.05 14.12
CA GLU A 61 -4.41 8.64 13.97
C GLU A 61 -4.49 9.57 12.75
N SER A 62 -3.46 10.40 12.54
CA SER A 62 -3.34 11.30 11.40
C SER A 62 -2.95 10.59 10.09
N ALA A 63 -2.35 9.41 10.19
CA ALA A 63 -1.90 8.59 9.07
C ALA A 63 -2.19 7.10 9.35
N PRO A 64 -3.43 6.65 9.11
CA PRO A 64 -3.88 5.34 9.58
C PRO A 64 -3.37 4.16 8.75
N SER A 65 -2.52 4.36 7.73
CA SER A 65 -2.03 3.25 6.90
C SER A 65 -0.62 2.85 7.29
N SER A 66 -0.40 1.55 7.56
CA SER A 66 0.91 0.94 7.68
C SER A 66 1.40 0.28 6.37
N ASN A 67 0.77 0.63 5.24
CA ASN A 67 1.08 0.02 3.95
C ASN A 67 2.46 0.47 3.46
N VAL A 68 3.42 -0.43 3.49
CA VAL A 68 4.77 -0.19 2.99
C VAL A 68 5.25 -1.40 2.19
N PRO A 69 6.17 -1.24 1.23
CA PRO A 69 6.88 -2.36 0.63
C PRO A 69 7.60 -3.17 1.71
N ILE A 70 7.39 -4.48 1.73
CA ILE A 70 7.97 -5.39 2.71
C ILE A 70 9.17 -6.11 2.09
N HIS A 71 10.27 -6.15 2.84
CA HIS A 71 11.44 -6.92 2.45
C HIS A 71 11.13 -8.42 2.52
N TYR A 72 11.25 -9.11 1.39
CA TYR A 72 10.85 -10.51 1.23
C TYR A 72 12.05 -11.45 1.42
N THR A 73 12.50 -11.60 2.68
CA THR A 73 13.80 -12.23 3.01
C THR A 73 13.89 -13.73 2.77
N PHE A 74 12.77 -14.45 2.71
CA PHE A 74 12.75 -15.91 2.73
C PHE A 74 12.60 -16.55 1.35
N CYS A 75 12.49 -15.75 0.28
CA CYS A 75 12.45 -16.24 -1.08
C CYS A 75 13.62 -15.65 -1.88
N PRO A 76 14.59 -16.47 -2.28
CA PRO A 76 15.77 -16.00 -3.01
C PRO A 76 15.44 -15.48 -4.42
N THR A 77 14.27 -15.83 -4.98
CA THR A 77 13.86 -15.39 -6.32
C THR A 77 13.05 -14.09 -6.31
N ALA A 78 12.57 -13.63 -5.15
CA ALA A 78 11.77 -12.43 -5.03
C ALA A 78 12.66 -11.20 -4.79
N SER A 79 13.13 -10.58 -5.86
CA SER A 79 13.88 -9.32 -5.79
C SER A 79 13.01 -8.09 -5.49
N LEU A 80 11.68 -8.22 -5.69
CA LEU A 80 10.70 -7.15 -5.54
C LEU A 80 10.00 -7.20 -4.17
N ALA A 81 9.91 -6.05 -3.52
CA ALA A 81 9.23 -5.91 -2.23
C ALA A 81 7.71 -5.71 -2.43
N PRO A 82 6.85 -6.70 -2.11
CA PRO A 82 5.40 -6.51 -2.17
C PRO A 82 4.94 -5.51 -1.11
N TRP A 83 3.87 -4.78 -1.39
CA TRP A 83 3.20 -3.95 -0.39
C TRP A 83 2.59 -4.82 0.71
N ARG A 84 2.65 -4.35 1.97
CA ARG A 84 2.13 -5.06 3.16
C ARG A 84 0.74 -5.65 2.92
N TYR A 85 -0.17 -4.87 2.35
CA TYR A 85 -1.55 -5.30 2.11
C TYR A 85 -1.72 -6.36 1.00
N ASN A 86 -0.72 -6.50 0.13
CA ASN A 86 -0.66 -7.50 -0.94
C ASN A 86 0.20 -8.72 -0.56
N PHE A 87 0.94 -8.66 0.54
CA PHE A 87 1.91 -9.68 0.95
C PHE A 87 1.29 -11.08 1.02
N LEU A 88 0.09 -11.21 1.62
CA LEU A 88 -0.58 -12.51 1.73
C LEU A 88 -0.92 -13.11 0.37
N HIS A 89 -1.31 -12.27 -0.61
CA HIS A 89 -1.56 -12.75 -1.96
C HIS A 89 -0.28 -13.26 -2.62
N ARG A 90 0.82 -12.50 -2.50
CA ARG A 90 2.14 -12.92 -3.00
C ARG A 90 2.62 -14.21 -2.34
N LEU A 91 2.44 -14.35 -1.03
CA LEU A 91 2.79 -15.57 -0.29
C LEU A 91 2.04 -16.78 -0.87
N ARG A 92 0.71 -16.69 -1.04
CA ARG A 92 -0.10 -17.77 -1.60
C ARG A 92 0.27 -18.11 -3.05
N SER A 93 0.60 -17.10 -3.85
CA SER A 93 0.95 -17.29 -5.26
C SER A 93 2.32 -17.91 -5.46
N LEU A 94 3.35 -17.48 -4.71
CA LEU A 94 4.72 -17.94 -4.89
C LEU A 94 5.07 -19.14 -3.99
N HIS A 95 4.38 -19.28 -2.85
CA HIS A 95 4.63 -20.31 -1.85
C HIS A 95 3.31 -20.89 -1.32
N PRO A 96 2.54 -21.61 -2.16
CA PRO A 96 1.23 -22.14 -1.77
C PRO A 96 1.28 -23.12 -0.58
N THR A 97 2.45 -23.71 -0.31
CA THR A 97 2.69 -24.64 0.82
C THR A 97 3.27 -23.96 2.06
N ALA A 98 3.55 -22.65 2.01
CA ALA A 98 4.11 -21.94 3.15
C ALA A 98 3.04 -21.72 4.24
N PRO A 99 3.38 -21.94 5.53
CA PRO A 99 2.42 -21.76 6.62
C PRO A 99 2.11 -20.28 6.81
N GLU A 100 0.89 -19.85 6.50
CA GLU A 100 0.47 -18.44 6.57
C GLU A 100 0.64 -17.84 7.97
N ASP A 101 0.34 -18.61 9.02
CA ASP A 101 0.43 -18.18 10.41
C ASP A 101 1.85 -17.75 10.81
N LYS A 102 2.86 -18.41 10.25
CA LYS A 102 4.27 -18.04 10.45
C LYS A 102 4.56 -16.62 9.96
N TYR A 103 3.86 -16.18 8.92
CA TYR A 103 4.05 -14.87 8.29
C TYR A 103 2.94 -13.88 8.65
N ALA A 104 1.93 -14.28 9.43
CA ALA A 104 0.83 -13.43 9.87
C ALA A 104 1.28 -12.08 10.47
N PRO A 105 2.33 -11.99 11.31
CA PRO A 105 2.79 -10.71 11.86
C PRO A 105 3.20 -9.68 10.79
N ILE A 106 3.58 -10.12 9.59
CA ILE A 106 4.03 -9.27 8.49
C ILE A 106 2.86 -8.56 7.82
N TRP A 107 1.73 -9.25 7.62
CA TRP A 107 0.60 -8.74 6.82
C TRP A 107 -0.66 -8.43 7.64
N LYS A 108 -0.82 -9.04 8.83
CA LYS A 108 -1.97 -8.82 9.69
C LYS A 108 -2.00 -7.37 10.14
N LEU A 109 -3.15 -6.74 9.98
CA LEU A 109 -3.37 -5.35 10.38
C LEU A 109 -3.97 -5.33 11.77
N ASP A 110 -3.61 -4.30 12.52
CA ASP A 110 -4.24 -4.06 13.81
C ASP A 110 -5.73 -3.71 13.63
N SER A 111 -6.55 -4.05 14.61
CA SER A 111 -7.99 -3.78 14.58
C SER A 111 -8.31 -2.28 14.49
N GLU A 112 -7.52 -1.43 15.16
CA GLU A 112 -7.67 0.02 15.11
C GLU A 112 -7.22 0.58 13.75
N GLU A 113 -6.15 0.03 13.17
CA GLU A 113 -5.75 0.36 11.79
C GLU A 113 -6.91 0.11 10.82
N MET A 114 -7.50 -1.09 10.88
CA MET A 114 -8.62 -1.49 10.02
C MET A 114 -9.83 -0.56 10.20
N LYS A 115 -10.18 -0.25 11.45
CA LYS A 115 -11.31 0.63 11.80
C LYS A 115 -11.11 2.04 11.26
N ARG A 116 -9.90 2.61 11.42
CA ARG A 116 -9.56 3.96 10.93
C ARG A 116 -9.56 4.02 9.41
N LEU A 117 -8.97 3.03 8.74
CA LEU A 117 -8.98 2.96 7.28
C LEU A 117 -10.39 2.83 6.73
N LYS A 118 -11.27 2.04 7.38
CA LYS A 118 -12.67 1.90 6.97
C LYS A 118 -13.43 3.22 7.11
N LYS A 119 -13.19 3.96 8.20
CA LYS A 119 -13.75 5.30 8.42
C LYS A 119 -13.31 6.29 7.34
N VAL A 120 -12.02 6.33 7.01
CA VAL A 120 -11.48 7.19 5.94
C VAL A 120 -12.11 6.84 4.59
N PHE A 121 -12.20 5.56 4.25
CA PHE A 121 -12.82 5.13 3.00
C PHE A 121 -14.30 5.49 2.92
N GLY A 122 -15.06 5.31 4.01
CA GLY A 122 -16.48 5.66 4.08
C GLY A 122 -16.72 7.16 3.87
N LYS A 123 -15.90 8.03 4.43
CA LYS A 123 -16.00 9.48 4.19
C LYS A 123 -15.79 9.82 2.72
N ILE A 124 -14.72 9.29 2.12
CA ILE A 124 -14.37 9.52 0.72
C ILE A 124 -15.46 8.98 -0.23
N SER A 125 -16.04 7.81 0.06
CA SER A 125 -17.07 7.21 -0.80
C SER A 125 -18.38 8.02 -0.74
N LEU A 126 -18.72 8.58 0.41
CA LEU A 126 -19.87 9.47 0.58
C LEU A 126 -19.65 10.82 -0.13
N GLU A 127 -18.51 11.47 0.07
CA GLU A 127 -18.15 12.73 -0.58
C GLU A 127 -18.06 12.57 -2.11
N GLY A 128 -17.49 11.46 -2.61
CA GLY A 128 -17.45 11.13 -4.04
C GLY A 128 -18.80 10.75 -4.64
N CYS A 129 -19.81 10.41 -3.81
CA CYS A 129 -21.20 10.23 -4.23
C CYS A 129 -21.94 11.58 -4.28
N GLN A 130 -21.64 12.49 -3.37
CA GLN A 130 -22.17 13.85 -3.35
C GLN A 130 -21.61 14.71 -4.50
N SER A 131 -20.31 14.62 -4.78
CA SER A 131 -19.67 15.34 -5.89
C SER A 131 -20.17 14.87 -7.27
N ARG A 132 -20.56 13.58 -7.41
CA ARG A 132 -21.15 13.03 -8.63
C ARG A 132 -22.55 13.55 -8.95
N LYS A 133 -23.24 14.18 -8.01
CA LYS A 133 -24.52 14.86 -8.29
C LYS A 133 -24.32 16.22 -8.98
N ASN A 134 -23.10 16.78 -8.96
CA ASN A 134 -22.86 18.18 -9.32
C ASN A 134 -21.74 18.45 -10.35
N ALA A 135 -21.13 17.45 -11.01
CA ALA A 135 -20.04 17.75 -11.95
C ALA A 135 -19.96 16.84 -13.19
N THR A 136 -19.93 17.52 -14.34
CA THR A 136 -19.58 17.10 -15.70
C THR A 136 -18.15 16.52 -15.78
N ARG A 137 -17.91 15.70 -16.82
CA ARG A 137 -16.66 14.97 -17.15
C ARG A 137 -15.35 15.77 -16.94
N SER A 138 -14.73 15.70 -15.77
CA SER A 138 -13.25 15.67 -15.60
C SER A 138 -12.87 15.65 -14.11
N ALA A 139 -12.80 14.46 -13.51
CA ALA A 139 -12.20 14.30 -12.18
C ALA A 139 -11.73 12.86 -11.95
N ARG A 140 -10.66 12.46 -12.64
CA ARG A 140 -9.82 11.33 -12.23
C ARG A 140 -8.52 11.93 -11.71
N LEU A 141 -8.41 12.03 -10.38
CA LEU A 141 -7.20 12.13 -9.53
C LEU A 141 -7.49 13.08 -8.35
N SER A 142 -8.07 12.60 -7.25
CA SER A 142 -8.07 13.40 -6.01
C SER A 142 -8.18 12.60 -4.70
N CYS A 143 -7.68 11.37 -4.62
CA CYS A 143 -7.88 10.56 -3.40
C CYS A 143 -6.63 9.96 -2.74
N PHE A 144 -5.40 10.30 -3.14
CA PHE A 144 -4.21 9.75 -2.47
C PHE A 144 -3.17 10.77 -1.98
N LEU A 145 -3.36 12.07 -2.21
CA LEU A 145 -2.32 13.08 -1.95
C LEU A 145 -2.46 13.90 -0.66
N LYS A 146 -3.48 13.68 0.19
CA LYS A 146 -3.71 14.58 1.34
C LYS A 146 -3.00 14.23 2.66
N HIS A 147 -2.12 13.22 2.72
CA HIS A 147 -1.53 12.81 4.01
C HIS A 147 0.00 12.62 4.05
N THR A 148 0.78 13.22 3.15
CA THR A 148 2.26 13.13 3.21
C THR A 148 3.02 14.45 3.08
N THR A 149 2.39 15.60 3.33
CA THR A 149 3.11 16.89 3.45
C THR A 149 2.68 17.65 4.70
N ARG A 150 3.39 17.40 5.81
CA ARG A 150 3.71 18.41 6.82
C ARG A 150 5.17 18.17 7.21
N GLY A 151 6.05 18.86 6.50
CA GLY A 151 7.44 19.16 6.81
C GLY A 151 7.65 20.60 6.39
#